data_AF-A0A139IH53-F1
#
_entry.id   AF-A0A139IH53-F1
#
_cell.length_a   1.000
_cell.length_b   1.000
_cell.length_c   1.000
_cell.angle_alpha   90.00
_cell.angle_beta   90.00
_cell.angle_gamma   90.00
#
_symmetry.space_group_name_H-M   'P 1'
#
loop_
_entity.id
_entity.type
_entity.pdbx_description
1 polymer ?
#
loop_
_entity_poly.entity_id
_entity_poly.type
_entity_poly.pdbx_seq_one_letter_code
_entity_poly.pdbx_strand_id
1 'polypeptide(L)'
;MFVLPTLLSLVVAAAVSAAELPYKSFSNVTIVALGKTKNETGGEGHVAAAGILPPFGSIGVGCGVNWDIEKEGYGGGLNAGSKAFGLGGGYSITNETMSVGAGIGINPSNSSADFTFKGSTNGTFELRFKSTEDFECTPEKDEKGGKVVVCRTTNNIRTRRSTLETRLLSATSGPAIVLYRRVVCCDDLPEWVLAE
;
A
#
# COMPACT_ATOMS: atom_id res chain seq x y z
N MET A 1 29.18 47.27 45.24
CA MET A 1 29.90 45.99 45.26
C MET A 1 29.17 45.05 44.31
N PHE A 2 29.65 44.94 43.08
CA PHE A 2 29.06 44.16 42.00
C PHE A 2 29.72 42.78 41.98
N VAL A 3 28.93 41.70 41.90
CA VAL A 3 29.44 40.36 41.59
C VAL A 3 28.53 39.73 40.54
N LEU A 4 29.01 39.75 39.29
CA LEU A 4 28.51 38.91 38.20
C LEU A 4 29.17 37.52 38.35
N PRO A 5 28.44 36.40 38.21
CA PRO A 5 29.05 35.15 37.82
C PRO A 5 28.93 34.98 36.30
N THR A 6 30.10 34.94 35.67
CA THR A 6 30.36 34.46 34.33
C THR A 6 29.93 32.99 34.18
N LEU A 7 28.94 32.73 33.33
CA LEU A 7 28.60 31.37 32.89
C LEU A 7 29.17 31.14 31.49
N LEU A 8 30.30 30.44 31.46
CA LEU A 8 30.93 29.86 30.28
C LEU A 8 30.04 28.69 29.81
N SER A 9 29.37 28.80 28.65
CA SER A 9 28.66 27.67 28.05
C SER A 9 29.51 27.07 26.92
N LEU A 10 29.88 25.81 27.14
CA LEU A 10 30.62 24.93 26.24
C LEU A 10 29.71 24.54 25.06
N VAL A 11 30.01 24.99 23.84
CA VAL A 11 29.34 24.50 22.62
C VAL A 11 30.09 23.26 22.15
N VAL A 12 29.51 22.08 22.38
CA VAL A 12 29.99 20.82 21.80
C VAL A 12 29.56 20.78 20.33
N ALA A 13 30.53 20.83 19.42
CA ALA A 13 30.30 20.58 18.01
C ALA A 13 29.96 19.10 17.81
N ALA A 14 28.71 18.80 17.45
CA ALA A 14 28.31 17.49 16.96
C ALA A 14 28.86 17.32 15.53
N ALA A 15 30.06 16.76 15.40
CA ALA A 15 30.54 16.26 14.14
C ALA A 15 29.73 15.00 13.79
N VAL A 16 28.70 15.16 12.94
CA VAL A 16 28.06 14.03 12.26
C VAL A 16 29.10 13.46 11.31
N SER A 17 29.82 12.45 11.76
CA SER A 17 30.67 11.64 10.89
C SER A 17 29.72 10.79 10.03
N ALA A 18 29.56 11.18 8.77
CA ALA A 18 28.99 10.31 7.75
C ALA A 18 29.95 9.13 7.61
N ALA A 19 29.67 8.06 8.35
CA ALA A 19 30.38 6.81 8.18
C ALA A 19 30.04 6.29 6.78
N GLU A 20 30.97 6.46 5.83
CA GLU A 20 30.95 5.72 4.57
C GLU A 20 31.11 4.24 4.92
N LEU A 21 29.97 3.54 5.01
CA LEU A 21 29.97 2.09 5.15
C LEU A 21 30.78 1.49 3.98
N PRO A 22 31.64 0.50 4.23
CA PRO A 22 32.43 -0.13 3.18
C PRO A 22 31.48 -0.71 2.12
N TYR A 23 31.47 -0.09 0.94
CA TYR A 23 30.71 -0.52 -0.23
C TYR A 23 31.27 -1.86 -0.72
N LYS A 24 30.66 -2.95 -0.25
CA LYS A 24 30.92 -4.28 -0.81
C LYS A 24 30.20 -4.32 -2.16
N SER A 25 30.96 -4.14 -3.24
CA SER A 25 30.48 -4.26 -4.62
C SER A 25 29.91 -5.66 -4.84
N PHE A 26 28.59 -5.78 -4.82
CA PHE A 26 27.91 -6.96 -5.35
C PHE A 26 27.79 -6.75 -6.87
N SER A 27 28.48 -7.58 -7.65
CA SER A 27 28.62 -7.49 -9.12
C SER A 27 27.32 -7.63 -9.93
N ASN A 28 26.16 -7.58 -9.29
CA ASN A 28 24.89 -7.98 -9.90
C ASN A 28 23.85 -6.85 -9.95
N VAL A 29 24.18 -5.65 -9.46
CA VAL A 29 23.39 -4.42 -9.66
C VAL A 29 24.28 -3.39 -10.36
N THR A 30 23.81 -2.87 -11.48
CA THR A 30 24.54 -1.92 -12.33
C THR A 30 23.73 -0.66 -12.54
N ILE A 31 24.43 0.46 -12.75
CA ILE A 31 23.80 1.70 -13.20
C ILE A 31 23.37 1.49 -14.65
N VAL A 32 22.08 1.57 -14.91
CA VAL A 32 21.49 1.39 -16.25
C VAL A 32 21.19 2.74 -16.93
N ALA A 33 21.04 3.80 -16.14
CA ALA A 33 20.93 5.15 -16.65
C ALA A 33 21.59 6.12 -15.67
N LEU A 34 22.39 7.04 -16.20
CA LEU A 34 22.94 8.17 -15.46
C LEU A 34 23.03 9.35 -16.41
N GLY A 35 22.30 10.41 -16.09
CA GLY A 35 22.39 11.67 -16.82
C GLY A 35 22.24 12.84 -15.86
N LYS A 36 23.02 13.88 -16.10
CA LYS A 36 22.97 15.11 -15.32
C LYS A 36 23.27 16.29 -16.22
N THR A 37 22.42 17.29 -16.15
CA THR A 37 22.68 18.63 -16.69
C THR A 37 22.78 19.59 -15.50
N LYS A 38 23.77 20.48 -15.55
CA LYS A 38 23.91 21.55 -14.56
C LYS A 38 24.32 22.81 -15.31
N ASN A 39 23.53 23.86 -15.21
CA ASN A 39 23.87 25.21 -15.64
C ASN A 39 23.91 26.14 -14.40
N GLU A 40 24.11 27.44 -14.62
CA GLU A 40 24.23 28.41 -13.53
C GLU A 40 22.89 28.68 -12.81
N THR A 41 21.76 28.39 -13.45
CA THR A 41 20.40 28.70 -12.96
C THR A 41 19.57 27.47 -12.61
N GLY A 42 20.07 26.25 -12.85
CA GLY A 42 19.30 25.02 -12.72
C GLY A 42 20.00 23.77 -13.27
N GLY A 43 19.24 22.69 -13.34
CA GLY A 43 19.74 21.39 -13.79
C GLY A 43 18.78 20.26 -13.53
N GLU A 44 18.90 19.21 -14.33
CA GLU A 44 18.18 17.97 -14.16
C GLU A 44 19.18 16.86 -13.85
N GLY A 45 18.73 15.84 -13.14
CA GLY A 45 19.49 14.61 -13.08
C GLY A 45 18.62 13.40 -12.84
N HIS A 46 19.09 12.30 -13.40
CA HIS A 46 18.47 11.00 -13.25
C HIS A 46 19.56 9.97 -13.02
N VAL A 47 19.31 9.09 -12.06
CA VAL A 47 20.09 7.87 -11.87
C VAL A 47 19.12 6.72 -11.74
N ALA A 48 19.36 5.67 -12.51
CA ALA A 48 18.68 4.40 -12.37
C ALA A 48 19.70 3.28 -12.28
N ALA A 49 19.51 2.38 -11.32
CA ALA A 49 20.27 1.15 -11.21
C ALA A 49 19.32 -0.04 -11.22
N ALA A 50 19.73 -1.12 -11.88
CA ALA A 50 18.97 -2.36 -11.93
C ALA A 50 19.90 -3.56 -11.81
N GLY A 51 19.36 -4.68 -11.35
CA GLY A 51 20.16 -5.87 -11.13
C GLY A 51 19.40 -7.06 -10.61
N ILE A 52 20.12 -8.15 -10.38
CA ILE A 52 19.61 -9.35 -9.72
C ILE A 52 20.34 -9.50 -8.38
N LEU A 53 19.65 -9.89 -7.32
CA LEU A 53 20.32 -10.21 -6.05
C LEU A 53 20.44 -11.75 -5.89
N PRO A 54 21.62 -12.35 -6.13
CA PRO A 54 21.81 -13.80 -6.05
C PRO A 54 21.40 -14.46 -4.73
N PRO A 55 21.60 -13.87 -3.53
CA PRO A 55 21.16 -14.54 -2.30
C PRO A 55 19.63 -14.60 -2.15
N PHE A 56 18.88 -13.87 -2.98
CA PHE A 56 17.42 -13.84 -2.94
C PHE A 56 16.76 -14.61 -4.09
N GLY A 57 17.51 -15.31 -4.94
CA GLY A 57 16.96 -16.16 -6.00
C GLY A 57 16.29 -15.37 -7.12
N SER A 58 17.06 -14.99 -8.15
CA SER A 58 16.57 -14.28 -9.36
C SER A 58 15.62 -13.08 -9.08
N ILE A 59 15.72 -12.45 -7.91
CA ILE A 59 14.96 -11.23 -7.61
C ILE A 59 15.62 -10.08 -8.35
N GLY A 60 14.92 -9.55 -9.36
CA GLY A 60 15.28 -8.33 -10.04
C GLY A 60 14.99 -7.14 -9.13
N VAL A 61 15.93 -6.21 -8.99
CA VAL A 61 15.78 -4.96 -8.27
C VAL A 61 16.03 -3.80 -9.22
N GLY A 62 15.31 -2.70 -9.03
CA GLY A 62 15.50 -1.44 -9.70
C GLY A 62 15.32 -0.30 -8.72
N CYS A 63 16.17 0.72 -8.83
CA CYS A 63 15.98 1.99 -8.15
C CYS A 63 16.16 3.13 -9.14
N GLY A 64 15.38 4.18 -8.98
CA GLY A 64 15.48 5.38 -9.79
C GLY A 64 15.27 6.61 -8.93
N VAL A 65 16.09 7.65 -9.11
CA VAL A 65 15.85 8.98 -8.55
C VAL A 65 16.03 10.00 -9.65
N ASN A 66 15.07 10.92 -9.73
CA ASN A 66 15.05 12.01 -10.68
C ASN A 66 14.84 13.32 -9.92
N TRP A 67 15.54 14.36 -10.34
CA TRP A 67 15.26 15.72 -9.90
C TRP A 67 15.31 16.67 -11.08
N ASP A 68 14.44 17.67 -11.03
CA ASP A 68 14.31 18.71 -12.03
C ASP A 68 14.13 20.04 -11.29
N ILE A 69 15.14 20.90 -11.37
CA ILE A 69 15.13 22.19 -10.70
C ILE A 69 14.19 23.17 -11.41
N GLU A 70 14.02 23.07 -12.74
CA GLU A 70 13.13 23.96 -13.50
C GLU A 70 11.65 23.67 -13.23
N LYS A 71 11.31 22.41 -12.94
CA LYS A 71 9.96 21.98 -12.55
C LYS A 71 9.78 21.84 -11.03
N GLU A 72 10.79 22.23 -10.25
CA GLU A 72 10.87 22.08 -8.78
C GLU A 72 10.34 20.71 -8.31
N GLY A 73 10.77 19.67 -9.03
CA GLY A 73 10.23 18.33 -8.96
C GLY A 73 11.28 17.32 -8.53
N TYR A 74 10.94 16.48 -7.56
CA TYR A 74 11.75 15.35 -7.13
C TYR A 74 10.92 14.08 -7.20
N GLY A 75 11.51 12.99 -7.68
CA GLY A 75 10.82 11.72 -7.72
C GLY A 75 11.79 10.57 -7.58
N GLY A 76 11.28 9.45 -7.14
CA GLY A 76 12.07 8.24 -7.09
C GLY A 76 11.22 7.02 -6.84
N GLY A 77 11.82 5.86 -7.04
CA GLY A 77 11.13 4.61 -6.84
C GLY A 77 12.07 3.44 -6.70
N LEU A 78 11.53 2.39 -6.12
CA LEU A 78 12.15 1.10 -5.96
C LEU A 78 11.20 0.05 -6.50
N ASN A 79 11.72 -0.87 -7.28
CA ASN A 79 11.01 -2.06 -7.68
C ASN A 79 11.86 -3.28 -7.36
N ALA A 80 11.22 -4.34 -6.90
CA ALA A 80 11.83 -5.63 -6.63
C ALA A 80 10.86 -6.73 -7.04
N GLY A 81 11.32 -7.80 -7.67
CA GLY A 81 10.42 -8.86 -8.07
C GLY A 81 11.10 -10.15 -8.49
N SER A 82 10.38 -11.25 -8.34
CA SER A 82 10.70 -12.58 -8.83
C SER A 82 9.73 -12.95 -9.96
N LYS A 83 9.81 -14.20 -10.44
CA LYS A 83 8.81 -14.75 -11.38
C LYS A 83 7.40 -14.79 -10.80
N ALA A 84 7.25 -14.93 -9.48
CA ALA A 84 5.94 -15.12 -8.83
C ALA A 84 5.37 -13.83 -8.25
N PHE A 85 6.22 -12.94 -7.74
CA PHE A 85 5.79 -11.75 -7.01
C PHE A 85 6.59 -10.53 -7.45
N GLY A 86 5.92 -9.39 -7.58
CA GLY A 86 6.54 -8.08 -7.78
C GLY A 86 6.12 -7.12 -6.67
N LEU A 87 7.03 -6.23 -6.30
CA LEU A 87 6.82 -5.10 -5.42
C LEU A 87 7.37 -3.87 -6.14
N GLY A 88 6.61 -2.79 -6.16
CA GLY A 88 7.05 -1.50 -6.66
C GLY A 88 6.60 -0.42 -5.69
N GLY A 89 7.37 0.62 -5.56
CA GLY A 89 6.99 1.80 -4.80
C GLY A 89 7.74 3.00 -5.27
N GLY A 90 7.17 4.17 -5.00
CA GLY A 90 7.79 5.41 -5.40
C GLY A 90 7.12 6.60 -4.79
N TYR A 91 7.74 7.74 -5.05
CA TYR A 91 7.27 9.03 -4.62
C TYR A 91 7.52 10.04 -5.73
N SER A 92 6.70 11.08 -5.73
CA SER A 92 6.89 12.26 -6.54
C SER A 92 6.45 13.47 -5.73
N ILE A 93 7.31 14.48 -5.69
CA ILE A 93 7.16 15.72 -4.95
C ILE A 93 7.29 16.84 -5.97
N THR A 94 6.34 17.75 -5.96
CA THR A 94 6.37 19.04 -6.63
C THR A 94 6.09 20.12 -5.59
N ASN A 95 6.16 21.39 -5.98
CA ASN A 95 5.81 22.51 -5.09
C ASN A 95 4.40 22.46 -4.52
N GLU A 96 3.47 21.88 -5.26
CA GLU A 96 2.04 21.91 -4.92
C GLU A 96 1.56 20.59 -4.33
N THR A 97 2.25 19.49 -4.64
CA THR A 97 1.77 18.15 -4.34
C THR A 97 2.89 17.19 -3.97
N MET A 98 2.59 16.28 -3.07
CA MET A 98 3.40 15.10 -2.78
C MET A 98 2.56 13.87 -3.03
N SER A 99 3.12 12.86 -3.69
CA SER A 99 2.54 11.55 -3.83
C SER A 99 3.52 10.48 -3.40
N VAL A 100 3.03 9.48 -2.69
CA VAL A 100 3.75 8.26 -2.32
C VAL A 100 2.83 7.10 -2.63
N GLY A 101 3.35 6.09 -3.31
CA GLY A 101 2.59 4.89 -3.60
C GLY A 101 3.45 3.65 -3.54
N ALA A 102 2.80 2.52 -3.32
CA ALA A 102 3.40 1.23 -3.55
C ALA A 102 2.35 0.25 -4.08
N GLY A 103 2.82 -0.74 -4.80
CA GLY A 103 2.01 -1.79 -5.39
C GLY A 103 2.69 -3.14 -5.28
N ILE A 104 1.87 -4.16 -5.13
CA ILE A 104 2.24 -5.55 -5.19
C ILE A 104 1.60 -6.19 -6.42
N GLY A 105 2.36 -7.06 -7.08
CA GLY A 105 1.89 -7.90 -8.17
C GLY A 105 2.09 -9.36 -7.80
N ILE A 106 1.10 -10.19 -8.10
CA ILE A 106 1.14 -11.64 -7.91
C ILE A 106 0.92 -12.24 -9.30
N ASN A 107 2.00 -12.68 -9.95
CA ASN A 107 1.97 -13.12 -11.34
C ASN A 107 1.15 -14.41 -11.55
N PRO A 108 1.20 -15.44 -10.67
CA PRO A 108 0.43 -16.68 -10.89
C PRO A 108 -1.08 -16.46 -11.00
N SER A 109 -1.61 -15.44 -10.32
CA SER A 109 -3.03 -15.08 -10.35
C SER A 109 -3.32 -13.86 -11.23
N ASN A 110 -2.32 -13.30 -11.92
CA ASN A 110 -2.42 -12.02 -12.63
C ASN A 110 -3.07 -10.90 -11.81
N SER A 111 -2.90 -10.95 -10.49
CA SER A 111 -3.57 -10.03 -9.58
C SER A 111 -2.60 -8.98 -9.06
N SER A 112 -3.05 -7.75 -8.91
CA SER A 112 -2.27 -6.68 -8.28
C SER A 112 -3.12 -5.86 -7.31
N ALA A 113 -2.42 -5.20 -6.39
CA ALA A 113 -2.99 -4.19 -5.53
C ALA A 113 -1.99 -3.06 -5.38
N ASP A 114 -2.46 -1.83 -5.49
CA ASP A 114 -1.67 -0.63 -5.30
C ASP A 114 -2.38 0.37 -4.41
N PHE A 115 -1.59 1.13 -3.67
CA PHE A 115 -2.06 2.30 -2.95
C PHE A 115 -1.27 3.52 -3.39
N THR A 116 -1.95 4.66 -3.40
CA THR A 116 -1.34 5.96 -3.60
C THR A 116 -1.91 6.92 -2.57
N PHE A 117 -1.02 7.53 -1.79
CA PHE A 117 -1.32 8.67 -0.96
C PHE A 117 -0.85 9.93 -1.68
N LYS A 118 -1.74 10.92 -1.85
CA LYS A 118 -1.42 12.22 -2.41
C LYS A 118 -1.82 13.31 -1.42
N GLY A 119 -0.88 14.18 -1.07
CA GLY A 119 -1.15 15.41 -0.32
C GLY A 119 -0.90 16.63 -1.20
N SER A 120 -1.57 17.73 -0.88
CA SER A 120 -1.31 19.03 -1.51
C SER A 120 -1.12 20.13 -0.47
N THR A 121 -0.37 21.17 -0.84
CA THR A 121 -0.10 22.35 0.00
C THR A 121 -1.36 23.14 0.36
N ASN A 122 -2.46 22.95 -0.36
CA ASN A 122 -3.76 23.52 -0.03
C ASN A 122 -4.49 22.79 1.14
N GLY A 123 -3.85 21.79 1.75
CA GLY A 123 -4.40 21.02 2.87
C GLY A 123 -5.31 19.86 2.46
N THR A 124 -5.44 19.57 1.16
CA THR A 124 -6.17 18.40 0.67
C THR A 124 -5.29 17.16 0.66
N PHE A 125 -5.89 16.00 0.91
CA PHE A 125 -5.24 14.71 0.74
C PHE A 125 -6.20 13.70 0.11
N GLU A 126 -5.63 12.76 -0.63
CA GLU A 126 -6.31 11.64 -1.27
C GLU A 126 -5.56 10.36 -0.90
N LEU A 127 -6.30 9.35 -0.46
CA LEU A 127 -5.80 7.98 -0.35
C LEU A 127 -6.58 7.13 -1.34
N ARG A 128 -5.88 6.59 -2.34
CA ARG A 128 -6.45 5.75 -3.38
C ARG A 128 -5.91 4.35 -3.23
N PHE A 129 -6.82 3.38 -3.19
CA PHE A 129 -6.51 1.97 -3.34
C PHE A 129 -7.06 1.50 -4.67
N LYS A 130 -6.29 0.68 -5.37
CA LYS A 130 -6.69 0.05 -6.61
C LYS A 130 -6.28 -1.42 -6.55
N SER A 131 -7.14 -2.28 -7.03
CA SER A 131 -6.84 -3.70 -7.19
C SER A 131 -7.43 -4.18 -8.50
N THR A 132 -6.86 -5.25 -9.05
CA THR A 132 -7.45 -5.99 -10.17
C THR A 132 -8.59 -6.90 -9.73
N GLU A 133 -8.66 -7.22 -8.44
CA GLU A 133 -9.69 -8.05 -7.84
C GLU A 133 -10.70 -7.18 -7.06
N ASP A 134 -11.92 -7.68 -6.91
CA ASP A 134 -12.90 -7.06 -6.02
C ASP A 134 -12.42 -7.13 -4.56
N PHE A 135 -12.53 -6.00 -3.86
CA PHE A 135 -12.10 -5.87 -2.48
C PHE A 135 -13.05 -5.00 -1.66
N GLU A 136 -13.05 -5.24 -0.35
CA GLU A 136 -13.80 -4.45 0.62
C GLU A 136 -12.86 -3.92 1.70
N CYS A 137 -13.02 -2.65 2.05
CA CYS A 137 -12.30 -2.01 3.15
C CYS A 137 -13.21 -1.84 4.35
N THR A 138 -12.84 -2.46 5.48
CA THR A 138 -13.64 -2.43 6.71
C THR A 138 -12.87 -1.73 7.82
N PRO A 139 -13.53 -0.87 8.63
CA PRO A 139 -12.91 -0.31 9.81
C PRO A 139 -12.79 -1.38 10.90
N GLU A 140 -11.58 -1.54 11.42
CA GLU A 140 -11.23 -2.48 12.49
C GLU A 140 -10.52 -1.75 13.64
N LYS A 141 -10.28 -2.48 14.74
CA LYS A 141 -9.40 -2.04 15.81
C LYS A 141 -8.14 -2.90 15.84
N ASP A 142 -6.98 -2.29 16.03
CA ASP A 142 -5.76 -3.04 16.31
C ASP A 142 -5.76 -3.65 17.73
N GLU A 143 -4.74 -4.45 18.05
CA GLU A 143 -4.57 -5.10 19.36
C GLU A 143 -4.50 -4.11 20.54
N LYS A 144 -4.21 -2.84 20.28
CA LYS A 144 -4.10 -1.75 21.26
C LYS A 144 -5.32 -0.83 21.26
N GLY A 145 -6.36 -1.16 20.49
CA GLY A 145 -7.59 -0.36 20.38
C GLY A 145 -7.49 0.84 19.43
N GLY A 146 -6.40 1.00 18.68
CA GLY A 146 -6.24 1.97 17.61
C GLY A 146 -7.18 1.68 16.43
N LYS A 147 -7.60 2.71 15.70
CA LYS A 147 -8.49 2.56 14.53
C LYS A 147 -7.67 2.22 13.29
N VAL A 148 -8.03 1.15 12.59
CA VAL A 148 -7.37 0.70 11.37
C VAL A 148 -8.42 0.49 10.28
N VAL A 149 -8.05 0.67 9.01
CA VAL A 149 -8.88 0.26 7.87
C VAL A 149 -8.18 -0.92 7.23
N VAL A 150 -8.88 -2.04 7.10
CA VAL A 150 -8.34 -3.25 6.48
C VAL A 150 -9.10 -3.55 5.20
N CYS A 151 -8.36 -3.54 4.08
CA CYS A 151 -8.88 -3.88 2.76
C CYS A 151 -8.51 -5.33 2.42
N ARG A 152 -9.50 -6.15 2.07
CA ARG A 152 -9.29 -7.56 1.69
C ARG A 152 -10.02 -7.87 0.41
N THR A 153 -9.43 -8.74 -0.41
CA THR A 153 -10.13 -9.29 -1.56
C THR A 153 -11.31 -10.13 -1.08
N THR A 154 -12.47 -9.96 -1.72
CA THR A 154 -13.59 -10.86 -1.51
C THR A 154 -13.32 -12.11 -2.32
N ASN A 155 -12.56 -13.05 -1.74
CA ASN A 155 -12.53 -14.40 -2.29
C ASN A 155 -13.97 -14.86 -2.37
N ASN A 156 -14.49 -14.98 -3.59
CA ASN A 156 -15.86 -15.38 -3.87
C ASN A 156 -16.04 -16.88 -3.58
N ILE A 157 -15.58 -17.35 -2.43
CA ILE A 157 -16.25 -18.47 -1.77
C ILE A 157 -17.54 -17.84 -1.24
N ARG A 158 -18.58 -17.84 -2.09
CA ARG A 158 -19.98 -17.73 -1.66
C ARG A 158 -20.18 -18.77 -0.55
N THR A 159 -19.88 -18.38 0.67
CA THR A 159 -20.31 -19.12 1.85
C THR A 159 -21.80 -18.83 1.88
N ARG A 160 -22.59 -19.70 1.25
CA ARG A 160 -24.04 -19.65 1.29
C ARG A 160 -24.43 -19.68 2.76
N ARG A 161 -24.61 -18.52 3.37
CA ARG A 161 -25.21 -18.39 4.69
C ARG A 161 -26.69 -18.64 4.49
N SER A 162 -27.08 -19.92 4.47
CA SER A 162 -28.50 -20.27 4.53
C SER A 162 -28.97 -20.01 5.95
N THR A 163 -29.61 -18.88 6.16
CA THR A 163 -30.37 -18.65 7.40
C THR A 163 -31.70 -19.38 7.23
N LEU A 164 -31.85 -20.51 7.94
CA LEU A 164 -33.10 -21.26 7.94
C LEU A 164 -34.08 -20.56 8.89
N GLU A 165 -34.97 -19.73 8.38
CA GLU A 165 -36.09 -19.22 9.18
C GLU A 165 -37.16 -20.31 9.28
N THR A 166 -37.41 -20.79 10.50
CA THR A 166 -38.53 -21.71 10.80
C THR A 166 -39.66 -20.90 11.41
N ARG A 167 -40.85 -20.93 10.81
CA ARG A 167 -42.08 -20.43 11.44
C ARG A 167 -43.04 -21.59 11.64
N LEU A 168 -43.41 -21.86 12.89
CA LEU A 168 -44.52 -22.76 13.21
C LEU A 168 -45.84 -21.99 13.04
N LEU A 169 -46.71 -22.50 12.16
CA LEU A 169 -48.12 -22.11 12.15
C LEU A 169 -48.90 -23.15 12.94
N SER A 170 -49.36 -22.79 14.14
CA SER A 170 -50.24 -23.66 14.93
C SER A 170 -51.66 -23.59 14.36
N ALA A 171 -52.13 -24.68 13.76
CA ALA A 171 -53.54 -24.87 13.45
C ALA A 171 -54.26 -25.42 14.69
N THR A 172 -55.36 -24.80 15.10
CA THR A 172 -56.12 -25.17 16.31
C THR A 172 -56.90 -26.49 16.20
N SER A 173 -56.78 -27.25 15.10
CA SER A 173 -57.46 -28.56 14.94
C SER A 173 -56.88 -29.46 13.82
N GLY A 174 -55.55 -29.57 13.70
CA GLY A 174 -54.91 -30.50 12.74
C GLY A 174 -53.40 -30.66 12.95
N PRO A 175 -52.73 -31.62 12.28
CA PRO A 175 -51.28 -31.81 12.41
C PRO A 175 -50.54 -30.54 11.99
N ALA A 176 -49.54 -30.14 12.77
CA ALA A 176 -48.77 -28.93 12.52
C ALA A 176 -48.02 -29.05 11.18
N ILE A 177 -48.28 -28.13 10.26
CA ILE A 177 -47.55 -28.03 9.00
C ILE A 177 -46.33 -27.15 9.25
N VAL A 178 -45.13 -27.71 9.04
CA VAL A 178 -43.88 -26.95 9.11
C VAL A 178 -43.54 -26.45 7.71
N LEU A 179 -43.61 -25.13 7.52
CA LEU A 179 -43.15 -24.49 6.29
C LEU A 179 -41.72 -24.01 6.50
N TYR A 180 -40.83 -24.42 5.59
CA TYR A 180 -39.46 -23.92 5.55
C TYR A 180 -39.34 -22.84 4.49
N ARG A 181 -38.68 -21.74 4.83
CA ARG A 181 -38.33 -20.69 3.87
C ARG A 181 -36.84 -20.71 3.62
N ARG A 182 -36.43 -20.97 2.38
CA ARG A 182 -35.04 -20.77 1.95
C ARG A 182 -34.89 -19.34 1.45
N VAL A 183 -34.49 -18.42 2.32
CA VAL A 183 -34.16 -17.06 1.90
C VAL A 183 -32.75 -17.08 1.31
N VAL A 184 -32.66 -17.11 -0.02
CA VAL A 184 -31.41 -16.85 -0.73
C VAL A 184 -31.38 -15.35 -1.01
N CYS A 185 -30.59 -14.60 -0.24
CA CYS A 185 -30.37 -13.19 -0.54
C CYS A 185 -29.56 -13.08 -1.84
N CYS A 186 -30.26 -12.88 -2.94
CA CYS A 186 -29.92 -12.11 -4.15
C CYS A 186 -30.82 -12.61 -5.29
N ASP A 187 -31.76 -11.76 -5.70
CA ASP A 187 -32.45 -11.72 -7.00
C ASP A 187 -33.21 -12.93 -7.55
N ASP A 188 -34.00 -13.64 -6.74
CA ASP A 188 -35.15 -14.40 -7.27
C ASP A 188 -36.35 -14.36 -6.31
N LEU A 189 -37.56 -14.17 -6.86
CA LEU A 189 -38.83 -14.14 -6.11
C LEU A 189 -39.06 -15.46 -5.36
N PRO A 190 -39.51 -15.44 -4.09
CA PRO A 190 -39.55 -16.65 -3.26
C PRO A 190 -40.71 -17.58 -3.61
N GLU A 191 -40.38 -18.83 -3.97
CA GLU A 191 -41.34 -19.95 -4.08
C GLU A 191 -41.44 -20.67 -2.72
N TRP A 192 -42.67 -20.90 -2.24
CA TRP A 192 -42.94 -21.67 -1.02
C TRP A 192 -43.12 -23.14 -1.38
N VAL A 193 -42.37 -24.04 -0.74
CA VAL A 193 -42.48 -25.49 -0.96
C VAL A 193 -43.00 -26.15 0.31
N LEU A 194 -44.01 -27.02 0.18
CA LEU A 194 -44.54 -27.83 1.26
C LEU A 194 -43.54 -28.96 1.60
N ALA A 195 -43.31 -29.21 2.89
CA ALA A 195 -42.61 -30.41 3.33
C ALA A 195 -43.60 -31.58 3.34
N GLU A 196 -43.31 -32.63 2.57
CA GLU A 196 -43.96 -33.95 2.71
C GLU A 196 -43.41 -34.70 3.93
#